data_AF-A0A2V6WFG4-F1
#
_entry.id   AF-A0A2V6WFG4-F1
#
_cell.length_a   1.000
_cell.length_b   1.000
_cell.length_c   1.000
_cell.angle_alpha   90.00
_cell.angle_beta   90.00
_cell.angle_gamma   90.00
#
_symmetry.space_group_name_H-M   'P 1'
#
loop_
_entity.id
_entity.type
_entity.pdbx_description
1 polymer ?
#
loop_
_entity_poly.entity_id
_entity_poly.type
_entity_poly.pdbx_seq_one_letter_code
_entity_poly.pdbx_strand_id
1 'polypeptide(L)'
;MLIVRCRVGDATRYGALEGNTVIEHAGTPWTTFRRGRKRHSLHQVVLLAPALPSRIVAVGLNYRARAAELAEALPDLPVLALKPPSAVIGPDDPIVLPPQSDFVEHEAELAIVLKRRCHKVSPVRARDYVLGYTALNDVTARDVRARDGLAARAKGFDTFCPLGPCTATDLDPIALTVEGLVTKDL
;
A
#
# COMPACT_ATOMS: atom_id res chain seq x y z
N MET A 1 15.68 -5.08 -4.03
CA MET A 1 15.44 -5.97 -2.87
C MET A 1 13.95 -5.97 -2.55
N LEU A 2 13.39 -7.10 -2.09
CA LEU A 2 11.99 -7.20 -1.65
C LEU A 2 11.94 -7.20 -0.13
N ILE A 3 11.62 -6.08 0.48
CA ILE A 3 11.55 -5.94 1.94
C ILE A 3 10.19 -6.43 2.43
N VAL A 4 10.19 -7.35 3.39
CA VAL A 4 8.96 -7.86 4.03
C VAL A 4 8.95 -7.56 5.51
N ARG A 5 7.74 -7.40 6.05
CA ARG A 5 7.45 -7.49 7.48
C ARG A 5 6.62 -8.76 7.67
N CYS A 6 7.01 -9.63 8.60
CA CYS A 6 6.33 -10.89 8.80
C CYS A 6 6.26 -11.26 10.28
N ARG A 7 5.30 -12.10 10.64
CA ARG A 7 5.23 -12.76 11.94
C ARG A 7 5.90 -14.13 11.85
N VAL A 8 6.83 -14.39 12.76
CA VAL A 8 7.53 -15.68 12.93
C VAL A 8 7.26 -16.13 14.37
N GLY A 9 6.45 -17.19 14.55
CA GLY A 9 5.88 -17.50 15.87
C GLY A 9 5.07 -16.31 16.39
N ASP A 10 5.36 -15.82 17.59
CA ASP A 10 4.68 -14.65 18.16
C ASP A 10 5.36 -13.32 17.84
N ALA A 11 6.45 -13.36 17.08
CA ALA A 11 7.36 -12.24 16.99
C ALA A 11 7.34 -11.60 15.60
N THR A 12 7.19 -10.27 15.55
CA THR A 12 7.30 -9.52 14.29
C THR A 12 8.77 -9.35 13.90
N ARG A 13 9.08 -9.58 12.62
CA ARG A 13 10.40 -9.43 12.03
C ARG A 13 10.33 -8.63 10.74
N TYR A 14 11.43 -7.98 10.40
CA TYR A 14 11.68 -7.52 9.05
C TYR A 14 12.72 -8.40 8.37
N GLY A 15 12.64 -8.50 7.05
CA GLY A 15 13.58 -9.28 6.28
C GLY A 15 13.57 -8.92 4.80
N ALA A 16 14.40 -9.61 4.04
CA ALA A 16 14.37 -9.60 2.59
C ALA A 16 13.81 -10.94 2.10
N LEU A 17 12.86 -10.89 1.17
CA LEU A 17 12.34 -12.06 0.48
C LEU A 17 13.25 -12.40 -0.71
N GLU A 18 13.77 -13.62 -0.73
CA GLU A 18 14.58 -14.19 -1.81
C GLU A 18 13.99 -15.54 -2.19
N GLY A 19 13.33 -15.61 -3.36
CA GLY A 19 12.50 -16.77 -3.72
C GLY A 19 11.43 -17.01 -2.65
N ASN A 20 11.38 -18.22 -2.11
CA ASN A 20 10.46 -18.61 -1.03
C ASN A 20 11.09 -18.53 0.37
N THR A 21 12.13 -17.73 0.56
CA THR A 21 12.82 -17.61 1.85
C THR A 21 12.88 -16.16 2.32
N VAL A 22 12.46 -15.92 3.56
CA VAL A 22 12.66 -14.65 4.25
C VAL A 22 13.98 -14.70 5.02
N ILE A 23 14.94 -13.86 4.64
CA ILE A 23 16.16 -13.65 5.42
C ILE A 23 15.92 -12.53 6.42
N GLU A 24 15.92 -12.87 7.71
CA GLU A 24 15.70 -11.93 8.80
C GLU A 24 16.79 -10.85 8.80
N HIS A 25 16.38 -9.60 8.94
CA HIS A 25 17.27 -8.45 9.07
C HIS A 25 17.18 -7.88 10.49
N ALA A 26 18.32 -7.46 11.03
CA ALA A 26 18.35 -6.70 12.27
C ALA A 26 17.85 -5.27 12.00
N GLY A 27 16.94 -4.79 12.85
CA GLY A 27 16.32 -3.47 12.81
C GLY A 27 15.20 -3.33 11.78
N THR A 28 15.04 -2.13 11.20
CA THR A 28 13.95 -1.80 10.27
C THR A 28 14.51 -1.09 9.03
N PRO A 29 13.76 -1.06 7.91
CA PRO A 29 14.17 -0.32 6.71
C PRO A 29 14.47 1.16 6.92
N TRP A 30 13.95 1.76 8.00
CA TRP A 30 14.12 3.17 8.35
C TRP A 30 15.22 3.43 9.40
N THR A 31 15.87 2.38 9.91
CA THR A 31 16.92 2.49 10.92
C THR A 31 18.17 1.72 10.48
N THR A 32 18.64 0.77 11.29
CA THR A 32 19.63 -0.22 10.85
C THR A 32 18.89 -1.31 10.10
N PHE A 33 19.24 -1.60 8.86
CA PHE A 33 18.66 -2.69 8.09
C PHE A 33 19.76 -3.62 7.60
N ARG A 34 20.21 -4.52 8.49
CA ARG A 34 21.37 -5.37 8.23
C ARG A 34 20.96 -6.83 8.11
N ARG A 35 21.36 -7.46 6.99
CA ARG A 35 21.14 -8.88 6.75
C ARG A 35 21.63 -9.73 7.92
N GLY A 36 20.74 -10.56 8.45
CA GLY A 36 21.05 -11.54 9.48
C GLY A 36 21.41 -12.91 8.90
N ARG A 37 21.45 -13.91 9.78
CA ARG A 37 21.71 -15.32 9.41
C ARG A 37 20.45 -16.19 9.42
N LYS A 38 19.42 -15.79 10.17
CA LYS A 38 18.17 -16.56 10.29
C LYS A 38 17.40 -16.50 8.98
N ARG A 39 16.85 -17.66 8.60
CA ARG A 39 16.08 -17.87 7.38
C ARG A 39 14.79 -18.56 7.77
N HIS A 40 13.68 -18.07 7.23
CA HIS A 40 12.36 -18.65 7.43
C HIS A 40 11.77 -19.00 6.06
N SER A 41 11.20 -20.20 5.94
CA SER A 41 10.41 -20.51 4.74
C SER A 41 9.21 -19.57 4.67
N LEU A 42 8.86 -19.09 3.47
CA LEU A 42 7.69 -18.23 3.27
C LEU A 42 6.41 -18.91 3.77
N HIS A 43 6.32 -20.24 3.69
CA HIS A 43 5.18 -21.02 4.18
C HIS A 43 5.09 -21.13 5.71
N GLN A 44 6.13 -20.70 6.44
CA GLN A 44 6.20 -20.77 7.91
C GLN A 44 6.02 -19.40 8.56
N VAL A 45 5.75 -18.35 7.77
CA VAL A 45 5.57 -16.99 8.25
C VAL A 45 4.24 -16.44 7.79
N VAL A 46 3.70 -15.49 8.53
CA VAL A 46 2.56 -14.69 8.08
C VAL A 46 3.10 -13.36 7.60
N LEU A 47 2.92 -13.04 6.33
CA LEU A 47 3.25 -11.71 5.82
C LEU A 47 2.32 -10.67 6.44
N LEU A 48 2.87 -9.52 6.80
CA LEU A 48 2.14 -8.38 7.34
C LEU A 48 2.27 -7.22 6.36
N ALA A 49 1.50 -6.16 6.56
CA ALA A 49 1.73 -4.90 5.85
C ALA A 49 3.23 -4.49 5.97
N PRO A 50 3.94 -4.22 4.85
CA PRO A 50 5.39 -4.04 4.85
C PRO A 50 5.83 -2.70 5.46
N ALA A 51 4.87 -1.82 5.74
CA ALA A 51 5.08 -0.53 6.40
C ALA A 51 4.00 -0.27 7.45
N LEU A 52 4.35 0.54 8.46
CA LEU A 52 3.42 1.09 9.46
C LEU A 52 3.38 2.61 9.26
N PRO A 53 2.62 3.11 8.28
CA PRO A 53 2.61 4.53 7.96
C PRO A 53 1.95 5.34 9.08
N SER A 54 2.50 6.50 9.42
CA SER A 54 1.81 7.46 10.29
C SER A 54 0.68 8.21 9.58
N ARG A 55 0.71 8.24 8.24
CA ARG A 55 -0.25 8.89 7.35
C ARG A 55 -0.21 8.19 5.99
N ILE A 56 -1.35 8.06 5.34
CA ILE A 56 -1.47 7.61 3.95
C ILE A 56 -2.09 8.75 3.15
N VAL A 57 -1.44 9.13 2.06
CA VAL A 57 -1.93 10.14 1.11
C VAL A 57 -2.28 9.42 -0.18
N ALA A 58 -3.56 9.43 -0.56
CA ALA A 58 -4.05 8.89 -1.81
C ALA A 58 -4.23 10.01 -2.84
N VAL A 59 -4.08 9.68 -4.12
CA VAL A 59 -4.22 10.61 -5.24
C VAL A 59 -5.40 10.16 -6.10
N GLY A 60 -6.41 11.01 -6.24
CA GLY A 60 -7.56 10.75 -7.09
C GLY A 60 -7.25 11.03 -8.57
N LEU A 61 -7.88 10.24 -9.45
CA LEU A 61 -7.88 10.41 -10.91
C LEU A 61 -6.48 10.68 -11.50
N ASN A 62 -5.59 9.69 -11.41
CA ASN A 62 -4.19 9.84 -11.84
C ASN A 62 -3.79 8.96 -13.05
N TYR A 63 -4.71 8.16 -13.58
CA TYR A 63 -4.50 7.38 -14.81
C TYR A 63 -5.25 8.05 -15.98
N ARG A 64 -4.53 8.35 -17.06
CA ARG A 64 -5.12 8.94 -18.29
C ARG A 64 -6.23 8.08 -18.89
N ALA A 65 -6.05 6.76 -18.87
CA ALA A 65 -7.06 5.82 -19.34
C ALA A 65 -8.36 5.94 -18.53
N ARG A 66 -8.25 6.02 -17.19
CA ARG A 66 -9.41 6.18 -16.32
C ARG A 66 -10.13 7.52 -16.52
N ALA A 67 -9.38 8.61 -16.73
CA ALA A 67 -9.96 9.91 -17.06
C ALA A 67 -10.74 9.86 -18.38
N ALA A 68 -10.19 9.19 -19.40
CA ALA A 68 -10.88 8.99 -20.68
C ALA A 68 -12.16 8.15 -20.54
N GLU A 69 -12.14 7.07 -19.76
CA GLU A 69 -13.33 6.24 -19.46
C GLU A 69 -14.47 7.04 -18.82
N LEU A 70 -14.13 7.95 -17.92
CA LEU A 70 -15.10 8.81 -17.23
C LEU A 70 -15.53 10.03 -18.05
N ALA A 71 -14.93 10.25 -19.23
CA ALA A 71 -15.06 11.48 -20.01
C ALA A 71 -14.73 12.75 -19.19
N GLU A 72 -13.77 12.63 -18.27
CA GLU A 72 -13.29 13.69 -17.40
C GLU A 72 -11.88 14.15 -17.80
N ALA A 73 -11.59 15.44 -17.61
CA ALA A 73 -10.23 15.94 -17.73
C ALA A 73 -9.42 15.56 -16.48
N LEU A 74 -8.11 15.32 -16.66
CA LEU A 74 -7.22 15.23 -15.50
C LEU A 74 -7.21 16.58 -14.76
N PRO A 75 -7.23 16.58 -13.42
CA PRO A 75 -7.13 17.81 -12.65
C PRO A 75 -5.79 18.53 -12.88
N ASP A 76 -5.80 19.87 -12.91
CA ASP A 76 -4.58 20.69 -12.99
C ASP A 76 -3.68 20.51 -11.76
N LEU A 77 -4.27 20.19 -10.62
CA LEU A 77 -3.59 19.91 -9.35
C LEU A 77 -4.01 18.53 -8.83
N PRO A 78 -3.09 17.75 -8.24
CA PRO A 78 -3.42 16.46 -7.66
C PRO A 78 -4.55 16.57 -6.62
N VAL A 79 -5.60 15.78 -6.79
CA VAL A 79 -6.69 15.67 -5.82
C VAL A 79 -6.25 14.70 -4.74
N LEU A 80 -6.04 15.20 -3.52
CA LEU A 80 -5.50 14.40 -2.43
C LEU A 80 -6.58 13.99 -1.43
N ALA A 81 -6.48 12.76 -0.94
CA ALA A 81 -7.25 12.26 0.20
C ALA A 81 -6.32 11.65 1.25
N LEU A 82 -6.77 11.63 2.51
CA LEU A 82 -6.07 10.96 3.59
C LEU A 82 -6.82 9.69 3.99
N LYS A 83 -6.06 8.61 4.22
CA LYS A 83 -6.54 7.43 4.94
C LYS A 83 -5.84 7.35 6.31
N PRO A 84 -6.56 6.95 7.37
CA PRO A 84 -5.96 6.76 8.67
C PRO A 84 -5.08 5.49 8.69
N PRO A 85 -4.02 5.45 9.52
CA PRO A 85 -3.22 4.23 9.71
C PRO A 85 -4.03 3.00 10.18
N SER A 86 -5.18 3.20 10.84
CA SER A 86 -6.05 2.10 11.29
C SER A 86 -6.68 1.32 10.13
N ALA A 87 -6.76 1.91 8.93
CA ALA A 87 -7.26 1.23 7.74
C ALA A 87 -6.31 0.14 7.21
N VAL A 88 -5.03 0.16 7.62
CA VAL A 88 -3.98 -0.69 7.04
C VAL A 88 -4.12 -2.13 7.52
N ILE A 89 -4.19 -3.05 6.56
CA ILE A 89 -4.10 -4.50 6.78
C ILE A 89 -3.03 -5.12 5.86
N GLY A 90 -2.54 -6.28 6.25
CA GLY A 90 -1.54 -7.02 5.48
C GLY A 90 -2.13 -7.84 4.33
N PRO A 91 -1.28 -8.60 3.64
CA PRO A 91 -1.73 -9.63 2.71
C PRO A 91 -2.65 -10.65 3.40
N ASP A 92 -3.63 -11.15 2.67
CA ASP A 92 -4.59 -12.18 3.10
C ASP A 92 -5.50 -11.81 4.30
N ASP A 93 -5.31 -10.63 4.90
CA ASP A 93 -6.23 -10.10 5.90
C ASP A 93 -7.56 -9.71 5.24
N PRO A 94 -8.71 -9.98 5.88
CA PRO A 94 -10.01 -9.73 5.29
C PRO A 94 -10.35 -8.22 5.26
N ILE A 95 -10.96 -7.79 4.16
CA ILE A 95 -11.65 -6.49 4.10
C ILE A 95 -13.04 -6.67 4.74
N VAL A 96 -13.33 -5.92 5.79
CA VAL A 96 -14.62 -5.94 6.48
C VAL A 96 -15.51 -4.85 5.90
N LEU A 97 -16.62 -5.27 5.28
CA LEU A 97 -17.58 -4.34 4.71
C LEU A 97 -18.37 -3.65 5.84
N PRO A 98 -18.41 -2.30 5.89
CA PRO A 98 -19.13 -1.59 6.92
C PRO A 98 -20.64 -1.70 6.72
N PRO A 99 -21.45 -1.88 7.78
CA PRO A 99 -22.90 -2.09 7.64
C PRO A 99 -23.66 -0.88 7.09
N GLN A 100 -23.06 0.32 7.08
CA GLN A 100 -23.62 1.54 6.49
C GLN A 100 -23.29 1.75 5.00
N SER A 101 -22.70 0.75 4.33
CA SER A 101 -22.36 0.81 2.91
C SER A 101 -22.90 -0.39 2.16
N ASP A 102 -23.65 -0.12 1.09
CA ASP A 102 -24.14 -1.14 0.17
C ASP A 102 -23.26 -1.24 -1.09
N PHE A 103 -22.30 -0.33 -1.25
CA PHE A 103 -21.45 -0.27 -2.44
C PHE A 103 -20.01 0.06 -2.08
N VAL A 104 -19.21 -1.00 -1.92
CA VAL A 104 -17.77 -0.93 -1.69
C VAL A 104 -17.02 -1.40 -2.94
N GLU A 105 -16.03 -0.61 -3.37
CA GLU A 105 -15.19 -0.91 -4.52
C GLU A 105 -13.72 -1.07 -4.13
N HIS A 106 -13.02 -1.88 -4.92
CA HIS A 106 -11.57 -2.00 -4.90
C HIS A 106 -10.95 -0.98 -5.86
N GLU A 107 -9.74 -0.53 -5.56
CA GLU A 107 -8.94 0.36 -6.41
C GLU A 107 -7.49 -0.12 -6.35
N ALA A 108 -7.01 -0.82 -7.37
CA ALA A 108 -5.64 -1.32 -7.41
C ALA A 108 -4.66 -0.17 -7.69
N GLU A 109 -3.71 0.04 -6.79
CA GLU A 109 -2.82 1.21 -6.81
C GLU A 109 -1.36 0.83 -6.55
N LEU A 110 -0.45 1.64 -7.12
CA LEU A 110 0.97 1.60 -6.79
C LEU A 110 1.24 2.54 -5.61
N ALA A 111 1.63 2.00 -4.47
CA ALA A 111 1.99 2.78 -3.30
C ALA A 111 3.49 3.12 -3.25
N ILE A 112 3.78 4.38 -2.95
CA ILE A 112 5.15 4.88 -2.72
C ILE A 112 5.44 4.84 -1.23
N VAL A 113 6.46 4.08 -0.82
CA VAL A 113 6.90 4.02 0.57
C VAL A 113 8.03 5.02 0.78
N LEU A 114 7.85 6.01 1.66
CA LEU A 114 8.87 7.01 1.94
C LEU A 114 10.00 6.46 2.83
N LYS A 115 11.24 6.79 2.50
CA LYS A 115 12.47 6.37 3.20
C LYS A 115 12.78 7.23 4.42
N ARG A 116 12.45 8.52 4.37
CA ARG A 116 12.81 9.50 5.41
C ARG A 116 11.91 10.71 5.32
N ARG A 117 11.89 11.49 6.41
CA ARG A 117 11.16 12.77 6.46
C ARG A 117 11.64 13.69 5.33
N CYS A 118 10.68 14.34 4.69
CA CYS A 118 10.91 15.28 3.60
C CYS A 118 10.01 16.50 3.75
N HIS A 119 10.45 17.65 3.24
CA HIS A 119 9.69 18.89 3.22
C HIS A 119 10.22 19.78 2.09
N LYS A 120 9.34 20.34 1.24
CA LYS A 120 9.69 21.18 0.08
C LYS A 120 10.76 20.54 -0.83
N VAL A 121 10.60 19.25 -1.13
CA VAL A 121 11.52 18.53 -2.02
C VAL A 121 11.21 18.88 -3.49
N SER A 122 12.24 19.18 -4.26
CA SER A 122 12.08 19.42 -5.70
C SER A 122 11.79 18.11 -6.45
N PRO A 123 11.09 18.15 -7.60
CA PRO A 123 10.76 16.95 -8.37
C PRO A 123 11.98 16.08 -8.72
N VAL A 124 13.09 16.72 -9.09
CA VAL A 124 14.35 16.05 -9.47
C VAL A 124 14.96 15.25 -8.32
N ARG A 125 14.68 15.63 -7.07
CA ARG A 125 15.17 14.96 -5.86
C ARG A 125 14.15 14.02 -5.22
N ALA A 126 12.92 13.94 -5.75
CA ALA A 126 11.85 13.17 -5.12
C ALA A 126 12.23 11.70 -4.90
N ARG A 127 12.91 11.09 -5.87
CA ARG A 127 13.37 9.68 -5.79
C ARG A 127 14.33 9.42 -4.62
N ASP A 128 15.12 10.40 -4.18
CA ASP A 128 16.05 10.28 -3.03
C ASP A 128 15.34 10.04 -1.69
N TYR A 129 14.03 10.22 -1.65
CA TYR A 129 13.17 10.07 -0.48
C TYR A 129 12.27 8.85 -0.56
N VAL A 130 12.31 8.09 -1.65
CA VAL A 130 11.55 6.86 -1.82
C VAL A 130 12.38 5.68 -1.29
N LEU A 131 11.79 4.86 -0.42
CA LEU A 131 12.35 3.59 0.01
C LEU A 131 12.14 2.53 -1.07
N GLY A 132 10.94 2.52 -1.63
CA GLY A 132 10.52 1.59 -2.66
C GLY A 132 9.02 1.71 -2.91
N TYR A 133 8.49 0.70 -3.58
CA TYR A 133 7.11 0.64 -4.00
C TYR A 133 6.45 -0.65 -3.51
N THR A 134 5.14 -0.62 -3.31
CA THR A 134 4.34 -1.79 -2.92
C THR A 134 2.95 -1.69 -3.57
N ALA A 135 2.19 -2.79 -3.59
CA ALA A 135 0.82 -2.73 -4.04
C ALA A 135 -0.10 -2.25 -2.90
N LEU A 136 -1.14 -1.51 -3.25
CA LEU A 136 -2.16 -1.03 -2.34
C LEU A 136 -3.54 -1.20 -2.98
N ASN A 137 -4.54 -1.53 -2.16
CA ASN A 137 -5.94 -1.45 -2.57
C ASN A 137 -6.61 -0.26 -1.86
N ASP A 138 -7.02 0.78 -2.60
CA ASP A 138 -7.70 1.95 -2.04
C ASP A 138 -9.20 1.73 -1.93
N VAL A 139 -9.57 0.78 -1.06
CA VAL A 139 -10.96 0.37 -0.85
C VAL A 139 -11.82 1.57 -0.48
N THR A 140 -12.97 1.67 -1.15
CA THR A 140 -13.84 2.84 -1.06
C THR A 140 -15.31 2.46 -0.98
N ALA A 141 -15.99 2.95 0.05
CA ALA A 141 -17.46 2.93 0.13
C ALA A 141 -18.04 4.08 -0.73
N ARG A 142 -18.50 3.76 -1.94
CA ARG A 142 -18.92 4.74 -2.95
C ARG A 142 -20.22 5.46 -2.58
N ASP A 143 -21.18 4.71 -2.05
CA ASP A 143 -22.43 5.26 -1.55
C ASP A 143 -22.19 6.22 -0.37
N VAL A 144 -21.29 5.87 0.56
CA VAL A 144 -20.84 6.75 1.64
C VAL A 144 -20.19 8.03 1.06
N ARG A 145 -19.32 7.88 0.05
CA ARG A 145 -18.68 9.03 -0.61
C ARG A 145 -19.71 9.97 -1.25
N ALA A 146 -20.72 9.42 -1.91
CA ALA A 146 -21.77 10.18 -2.56
C ALA A 146 -22.67 10.93 -1.56
N ARG A 147 -23.02 10.28 -0.43
CA ARG A 147 -23.84 10.89 0.63
C ARG A 147 -23.11 12.03 1.36
N ASP A 148 -21.86 11.80 1.74
CA ASP A 148 -21.18 12.68 2.69
C ASP A 148 -20.23 13.69 2.01
N GLY A 149 -19.86 13.46 0.75
CA GLY A 149 -18.93 14.34 0.04
C GLY A 149 -17.51 14.34 0.63
N LEU A 150 -17.16 13.40 1.52
CA LEU A 150 -15.86 13.31 2.21
C LEU A 150 -15.10 12.01 1.92
N ALA A 151 -13.96 12.11 1.23
CA ALA A 151 -13.16 10.96 0.81
C ALA A 151 -12.56 10.24 2.02
N ALA A 152 -12.10 11.00 3.01
CA ALA A 152 -11.52 10.47 4.23
C ALA A 152 -12.49 9.54 4.99
N ARG A 153 -13.80 9.82 4.95
CA ARG A 153 -14.81 8.94 5.55
C ARG A 153 -15.01 7.69 4.72
N ALA A 154 -15.25 7.84 3.42
CA ALA A 154 -15.52 6.71 2.52
C ALA A 154 -14.35 5.73 2.36
N LYS A 155 -13.11 6.23 2.49
CA LYS A 155 -11.86 5.47 2.34
C LYS A 155 -11.21 5.12 3.68
N GLY A 156 -11.76 5.58 4.80
CA GLY A 156 -11.09 5.56 6.11
C GLY A 156 -11.58 4.52 7.10
N PHE A 157 -12.46 3.60 6.69
CA PHE A 157 -12.85 2.48 7.54
C PHE A 157 -11.64 1.59 7.85
N ASP A 158 -11.67 0.93 9.01
CA ASP A 158 -10.71 -0.13 9.30
C ASP A 158 -10.74 -1.17 8.17
N THR A 159 -9.59 -1.78 7.86
CA THR A 159 -9.40 -2.73 6.75
C THR A 159 -9.45 -2.15 5.31
N PHE A 160 -9.75 -0.87 5.11
CA PHE A 160 -9.87 -0.29 3.76
C PHE A 160 -8.53 0.08 3.10
N CYS A 161 -7.39 -0.29 3.67
CA CYS A 161 -6.07 -0.06 3.09
C CYS A 161 -5.19 -1.33 3.08
N PRO A 162 -5.59 -2.41 2.37
CA PRO A 162 -4.68 -3.53 2.12
C PRO A 162 -3.38 -3.04 1.49
N LEU A 163 -2.24 -3.45 2.06
CA LEU A 163 -0.91 -2.99 1.69
C LEU A 163 0.08 -4.15 1.69
N GLY A 164 0.78 -4.40 0.57
CA GLY A 164 1.78 -5.47 0.51
C GLY A 164 2.00 -6.06 -0.88
N PRO A 165 2.58 -7.27 -0.97
CA PRO A 165 3.12 -8.10 0.13
C PRO A 165 4.51 -7.67 0.62
N CYS A 166 5.19 -6.81 -0.14
CA CYS A 166 6.55 -6.37 0.17
C CYS A 166 6.79 -4.94 -0.34
N THR A 167 7.81 -4.27 0.19
CA THR A 167 8.34 -3.02 -0.38
C THR A 167 9.53 -3.36 -1.28
N ALA A 168 9.36 -3.18 -2.58
CA ALA A 168 10.41 -3.41 -3.58
C ALA A 168 11.24 -2.13 -3.80
N THR A 169 12.54 -2.20 -3.54
CA THR A 169 13.44 -1.02 -3.54
C THR A 169 14.00 -0.65 -4.92
N ASP A 170 14.05 -1.63 -5.84
CA ASP A 170 14.79 -1.51 -7.11
C ASP A 170 13.83 -1.70 -8.30
N LEU A 171 12.67 -1.03 -8.24
CA LEU A 171 11.70 -1.01 -9.33
C LEU A 171 11.75 0.32 -10.09
N ASP A 172 11.62 0.26 -11.41
CA ASP A 172 11.26 1.42 -12.21
C ASP A 172 9.73 1.54 -12.25
N PRO A 173 9.12 2.52 -11.56
CA PRO A 173 7.67 2.62 -11.46
C PRO A 173 6.98 2.99 -12.78
N ILE A 174 7.73 3.45 -13.79
CA ILE A 174 7.17 3.88 -15.08
C ILE A 174 6.90 2.67 -15.99
N ALA A 175 7.64 1.58 -15.82
CA ALA A 175 7.56 0.39 -16.65
C ALA A 175 6.67 -0.71 -16.05
N LEU A 176 5.82 -0.38 -15.07
CA LEU A 176 4.96 -1.34 -14.37
C LEU A 176 3.55 -1.36 -14.94
N THR A 177 2.94 -2.54 -14.94
CA THR A 177 1.50 -2.73 -15.08
C THR A 177 0.88 -2.88 -13.69
N VAL A 178 -0.27 -2.24 -13.48
CA VAL A 178 -1.08 -2.41 -12.25
C VAL A 178 -2.38 -3.09 -12.64
N GLU A 179 -2.69 -4.20 -12.00
CA GLU A 179 -3.88 -5.01 -12.27
C GLU A 179 -4.62 -5.31 -10.96
N GLY A 180 -5.94 -5.23 -11.02
CA GLY A 180 -6.83 -5.68 -9.95
C GLY A 180 -7.70 -6.82 -10.48
N LEU A 181 -7.70 -7.95 -9.78
CA LEU A 181 -8.47 -9.13 -10.16
C LEU A 181 -9.52 -9.41 -9.08
N VAL A 182 -10.76 -9.61 -9.50
CA VAL A 182 -11.88 -10.02 -8.63
C VAL A 182 -12.50 -11.28 -9.22
N THR A 183 -12.45 -12.36 -8.45
CA THR A 183 -13.20 -13.58 -8.78
C THR A 183 -14.66 -13.39 -8.41
N LYS A 184 -15.58 -13.68 -9.35
CA LYS A 184 -17.03 -13.55 -9.11
C LYS A 184 -17.63 -14.69 -8.28
N ASP A 185 -16.87 -15.76 -8.03
CA ASP A 185 -17.38 -16.98 -7.40
C ASP A 185 -16.56 -17.36 -6.15
N LEU A 186 -17.20 -17.29 -4.99
CA LEU A 186 -16.90 -18.04 -3.77
C LEU A 186 -18.22 -18.46 -3.11
#